data_AF-A0A852ZHH7-F1
#
_entry.id   AF-A0A852ZHH7-F1
#
_cell.length_a   1.000
_cell.length_b   1.000
_cell.length_c   1.000
_cell.angle_alpha   90.00
_cell.angle_beta   90.00
_cell.angle_gamma   90.00
#
_symmetry.space_group_name_H-M   'P 1'
#
loop_
_entity.id
_entity.type
_entity.pdbx_description
1 polymer ?
#
loop_
_entity_poly.entity_id
_entity_poly.type
_entity_poly.pdbx_seq_one_letter_code
_entity_poly.pdbx_strand_id
1 'polypeptide(L)'
;MNSPEPGTLRLVGDPGQRLAFADRIRATLAEAIPGSTAELRGSLAAGNADVYSDIDLGWAVPDEQFGAALGCVSTALAYVAPLASFRSDPDNQRSPYLRRLFVRFDGLPLLWRLDLEVWAASVAFDTSVDDDPSARGDEWCPYESALMNALGAIKQVLRGRSEVAQDGLTRGFQRVGADPRLDLSTRDRVIELADLVAAVRPHLRTFATDITTAAVQELR
;
A
#
# COMPACT_ATOMS: atom_id res chain seq x y z
N MET A 1 9.47 8.87 27.06
CA MET A 1 9.24 8.44 25.66
C MET A 1 10.18 9.24 24.80
N ASN A 2 11.25 8.64 24.30
CA ASN A 2 12.18 9.33 23.41
C ASN A 2 11.51 9.46 22.05
N SER A 3 11.24 10.69 21.62
CA SER A 3 10.88 10.98 20.24
C SER A 3 12.01 10.47 19.33
N PRO A 4 11.69 9.81 18.21
CA PRO A 4 12.70 9.43 17.23
C PRO A 4 13.46 10.66 16.72
N GLU A 5 14.75 10.52 16.44
CA GLU A 5 15.48 11.53 15.67
C GLU A 5 14.83 11.69 14.28
N PRO A 6 14.58 12.93 13.83
CA PRO A 6 14.08 13.17 12.49
C PRO A 6 15.15 12.77 11.46
N GLY A 7 14.81 11.82 10.59
CA GLY A 7 15.64 11.47 9.42
C GLY A 7 16.09 10.01 9.30
N THR A 8 15.88 9.17 10.32
CA THR A 8 16.20 7.73 10.21
C THR A 8 15.03 6.97 9.59
N LEU A 9 15.24 6.44 8.39
CA LEU A 9 14.32 5.51 7.74
C LEU A 9 14.03 4.32 8.68
N ARG A 10 12.75 4.09 8.98
CA ARG A 10 12.30 2.93 9.74
C ARG A 10 11.69 1.93 8.76
N LEU A 11 12.27 0.75 8.65
CA LEU A 11 11.69 -0.29 7.82
C LEU A 11 10.38 -0.81 8.42
N VAL A 12 10.45 -1.28 9.67
CA VAL A 12 9.35 -1.82 10.45
C VAL A 12 8.99 -0.87 11.60
N GLY A 13 7.77 -0.99 12.11
CA GLY A 13 7.30 -0.29 13.29
C GLY A 13 6.83 -1.24 14.38
N ASP A 14 6.50 -0.66 15.54
CA ASP A 14 5.91 -1.42 16.64
C ASP A 14 4.49 -1.92 16.27
N PRO A 15 4.17 -3.22 16.44
CA PRO A 15 2.85 -3.75 16.11
C PRO A 15 1.69 -3.06 16.84
N GLY A 16 1.90 -2.64 18.09
CA GLY A 16 0.89 -1.91 18.87
C GLY A 16 0.64 -0.51 18.31
N GLN A 17 1.70 0.20 17.91
CA GLN A 17 1.58 1.47 17.20
C GLN A 17 0.86 1.31 15.86
N ARG A 18 1.06 0.20 15.13
CA ARG A 18 0.37 -0.07 13.86
C ARG A 18 -1.13 -0.22 14.07
N LEU A 19 -1.52 -1.02 15.06
CA LEU A 19 -2.93 -1.22 15.41
C LEU A 19 -3.57 0.10 15.86
N ALA A 20 -2.91 0.83 16.75
CA ALA A 20 -3.40 2.14 17.20
C ALA A 20 -3.51 3.17 16.06
N PHE A 21 -2.64 3.10 15.05
CA PHE A 21 -2.75 3.92 13.84
C PHE A 21 -3.94 3.51 12.97
N ALA A 22 -4.14 2.20 12.75
CA ALA A 22 -5.29 1.67 12.03
C ALA A 22 -6.63 2.05 12.71
N ASP A 23 -6.69 2.01 14.03
CA ASP A 23 -7.90 2.42 14.78
C ASP A 23 -8.19 3.92 14.64
N ARG A 24 -7.15 4.78 14.60
CA ARG A 24 -7.35 6.21 14.30
C ARG A 24 -7.90 6.44 12.89
N ILE A 25 -7.40 5.69 11.90
CA ILE A 25 -7.94 5.74 10.53
C ILE A 25 -9.40 5.33 10.54
N ARG A 26 -9.75 4.20 11.17
CA ARG A 26 -11.13 3.72 11.24
C ARG A 26 -12.08 4.73 11.87
N ALA A 27 -11.70 5.32 12.99
CA ALA A 27 -12.49 6.37 13.64
C ALA A 27 -12.69 7.57 12.70
N THR A 28 -11.61 8.03 12.07
CA THR A 28 -11.67 9.19 11.16
C THR A 28 -12.54 8.93 9.93
N LEU A 29 -12.47 7.72 9.34
CA LEU A 29 -13.32 7.33 8.21
C LEU A 29 -14.80 7.24 8.63
N ALA A 30 -15.09 6.64 9.78
CA ALA A 30 -16.46 6.54 10.30
C ALA A 30 -17.07 7.93 10.61
N GLU A 31 -16.25 8.88 11.09
CA GLU A 31 -16.67 10.26 11.34
C GLU A 31 -16.87 11.07 10.05
N ALA A 32 -16.09 10.77 9.00
CA ALA A 32 -16.13 11.52 7.74
C ALA A 32 -17.46 11.34 6.98
N ILE A 33 -18.09 10.17 7.08
CA ILE A 33 -19.35 9.85 6.38
C ILE A 33 -20.37 9.30 7.38
N PRO A 34 -21.43 10.06 7.72
CA PRO A 34 -22.48 9.59 8.60
C PRO A 34 -23.14 8.31 8.10
N GLY A 35 -23.28 7.32 8.99
CA GLY A 35 -23.86 6.01 8.67
C GLY A 35 -22.88 5.03 8.02
N SER A 36 -21.62 5.41 7.84
CA SER A 36 -20.56 4.48 7.40
C SER A 36 -19.95 3.68 8.54
N THR A 37 -19.33 2.55 8.22
CA THR A 37 -18.58 1.72 9.17
C THR A 37 -17.21 1.34 8.60
N ALA A 38 -16.16 1.46 9.42
CA ALA A 38 -14.80 1.07 9.04
C ALA A 38 -14.29 -0.07 9.92
N GLU A 39 -13.82 -1.13 9.28
CA GLU A 39 -13.44 -2.39 9.91
C GLU A 39 -12.02 -2.81 9.54
N LEU A 40 -11.32 -3.43 10.50
CA LEU A 40 -10.05 -4.10 10.22
C LEU A 40 -10.31 -5.29 9.31
N ARG A 41 -9.39 -5.54 8.39
CA ARG A 41 -9.37 -6.71 7.52
C ARG A 41 -8.01 -7.40 7.62
N GLY A 42 -7.87 -8.49 6.87
CA GLY A 42 -6.60 -9.19 6.70
C GLY A 42 -5.97 -9.64 8.02
N SER A 43 -4.64 -9.58 8.05
CA SER A 43 -3.86 -10.17 9.13
C SER A 43 -4.02 -9.46 10.49
N LEU A 44 -4.30 -8.15 10.48
CA LEU A 44 -4.58 -7.40 11.72
C LEU A 44 -5.91 -7.86 12.34
N ALA A 45 -6.97 -7.99 11.54
CA ALA A 45 -8.26 -8.48 12.02
C ALA A 45 -8.20 -9.92 12.52
N ALA A 46 -7.42 -10.77 11.83
CA ALA A 46 -7.23 -12.17 12.21
C ALA A 46 -6.30 -12.37 13.42
N GLY A 47 -5.66 -11.31 13.93
CA GLY A 47 -4.74 -11.40 15.06
C GLY A 47 -3.43 -12.15 14.76
N ASN A 48 -3.08 -12.33 13.48
CA ASN A 48 -1.89 -13.06 13.04
C ASN A 48 -0.91 -12.19 12.24
N ALA A 49 -1.04 -10.87 12.32
CA ALA A 49 -0.15 -9.92 11.68
C ALA A 49 1.28 -10.03 12.22
N ASP A 50 2.26 -10.05 11.31
CA ASP A 50 3.67 -9.96 11.64
C ASP A 50 4.18 -8.52 11.49
N VAL A 51 5.45 -8.28 11.80
CA VAL A 51 6.08 -6.94 11.71
C VAL A 51 6.10 -6.37 10.28
N TYR A 52 5.87 -7.19 9.25
CA TYR A 52 5.89 -6.82 7.84
C TYR A 52 4.48 -6.71 7.21
N SER A 53 3.42 -7.03 7.96
CA SER A 53 2.03 -6.89 7.51
C SER A 53 1.67 -5.45 7.14
N ASP A 54 0.87 -5.33 6.08
CA ASP A 54 0.17 -4.10 5.73
C ASP A 54 -0.99 -3.83 6.70
N ILE A 55 -1.65 -2.69 6.55
CA ILE A 55 -2.90 -2.34 7.23
C ILE A 55 -4.02 -2.54 6.22
N ASP A 56 -4.88 -3.53 6.43
CA ASP A 56 -6.03 -3.77 5.57
C ASP A 56 -7.29 -3.23 6.25
N LEU A 57 -8.04 -2.34 5.58
CA LEU A 57 -9.30 -1.78 6.07
C LEU A 57 -10.42 -1.95 5.04
N GLY A 58 -11.62 -2.19 5.53
CA GLY A 58 -12.85 -2.09 4.77
C GLY A 58 -13.70 -0.93 5.29
N TRP A 59 -14.19 -0.07 4.40
CA TRP A 59 -15.05 1.06 4.73
C TRP A 59 -16.37 0.95 3.95
N ALA A 60 -17.42 0.49 4.62
CA ALA A 60 -18.76 0.41 4.06
C ALA A 60 -19.45 1.76 4.24
N VAL A 61 -19.92 2.34 3.14
CA VAL A 61 -20.58 3.65 3.11
C VAL A 61 -21.99 3.51 2.53
N PRO A 62 -22.97 4.30 2.97
CA PRO A 62 -24.29 4.33 2.34
C PRO A 62 -24.16 4.55 0.83
N ASP A 63 -24.92 3.80 0.03
CA ASP A 63 -24.83 3.79 -1.43
C ASP A 63 -24.92 5.20 -2.03
N GLU A 64 -25.84 6.02 -1.53
CA GLU A 64 -26.06 7.40 -1.96
C GLU A 64 -24.89 8.34 -1.59
N GLN A 65 -24.05 7.94 -0.64
CA GLN A 65 -22.86 8.68 -0.21
C GLN A 65 -21.56 8.13 -0.80
N PHE A 66 -21.59 7.08 -1.63
CA PHE A 66 -20.38 6.46 -2.18
C PHE A 66 -19.48 7.47 -2.91
N GLY A 67 -20.05 8.30 -3.79
CA GLY A 67 -19.30 9.35 -4.47
C GLY A 67 -18.72 10.41 -3.52
N ALA A 68 -19.47 10.79 -2.47
CA ALA A 68 -19.00 11.75 -1.48
C ALA A 68 -17.84 11.17 -0.65
N ALA A 69 -17.93 9.90 -0.25
CA ALA A 69 -16.87 9.18 0.45
C ALA A 69 -15.57 9.16 -0.37
N LEU A 70 -15.65 8.86 -1.67
CA LEU A 70 -14.49 8.91 -2.56
C LEU A 70 -13.95 10.34 -2.74
N GLY A 71 -14.81 11.34 -2.73
CA GLY A 71 -14.41 12.74 -2.80
C GLY A 71 -13.67 13.24 -1.55
N CYS A 72 -13.92 12.65 -0.38
CA CYS A 72 -13.33 13.12 0.88
C CYS A 72 -12.26 12.20 1.48
N VAL A 73 -12.13 10.95 1.02
CA VAL A 73 -11.26 9.94 1.64
C VAL A 73 -9.81 10.38 1.78
N SER A 74 -9.22 11.05 0.77
CA SER A 74 -7.84 11.51 0.84
C SER A 74 -7.65 12.58 1.92
N THR A 75 -8.58 13.53 2.03
CA THR A 75 -8.61 14.55 3.07
C THR A 75 -8.79 13.93 4.45
N ALA A 76 -9.68 12.96 4.60
CA ALA A 76 -9.90 12.25 5.86
C ALA A 76 -8.63 11.51 6.31
N LEU A 77 -7.95 10.80 5.41
CA LEU A 77 -6.70 10.12 5.72
C LEU A 77 -5.57 11.12 6.04
N ALA A 78 -5.50 12.24 5.31
CA ALA A 78 -4.52 13.30 5.54
C ALA A 78 -4.66 13.97 6.93
N TYR A 79 -5.86 13.92 7.53
CA TYR A 79 -6.08 14.38 8.90
C TYR A 79 -5.40 13.48 9.94
N VAL A 80 -5.22 12.19 9.64
CA VAL A 80 -4.56 11.24 10.55
C VAL A 80 -3.04 11.38 10.46
N ALA A 81 -2.51 11.46 9.24
CA ALA A 81 -1.09 11.70 8.95
C ALA A 81 -0.92 12.20 7.50
N PRO A 82 0.14 12.97 7.19
CA PRO A 82 0.39 13.41 5.81
C PRO A 82 0.56 12.23 4.84
N LEU A 83 0.03 12.38 3.63
CA LEU A 83 0.07 11.32 2.62
C LEU A 83 1.35 11.43 1.77
N ALA A 84 2.14 10.37 1.74
CA ALA A 84 3.27 10.21 0.83
C ALA A 84 2.82 9.76 -0.58
N SER A 85 1.72 8.98 -0.63
CA SER A 85 1.10 8.49 -1.87
C SER A 85 -0.35 8.13 -1.60
N PHE A 86 -1.20 8.37 -2.60
CA PHE A 86 -2.60 7.95 -2.62
C PHE A 86 -2.97 7.49 -4.03
N ARG A 87 -3.31 6.22 -4.22
CA ARG A 87 -3.55 5.62 -5.54
C ARG A 87 -4.77 4.71 -5.54
N SER A 88 -5.50 4.70 -6.65
CA SER A 88 -6.65 3.80 -6.88
C SER A 88 -6.23 2.58 -7.69
N ASP A 89 -6.66 1.39 -7.30
CA ASP A 89 -6.38 0.14 -7.99
C ASP A 89 -7.00 0.13 -9.40
N PRO A 90 -6.21 -0.10 -10.49
CA PRO A 90 -6.69 -0.10 -11.86
C PRO A 90 -7.88 -1.02 -12.09
N ASP A 91 -8.01 -2.12 -11.34
CA ASP A 91 -9.04 -3.13 -11.60
C ASP A 91 -10.45 -2.67 -11.17
N ASN A 92 -10.55 -1.67 -10.29
CA ASN A 92 -11.83 -1.17 -9.77
C ASN A 92 -11.94 0.36 -9.74
N GLN A 93 -11.12 1.12 -10.47
CA GLN A 93 -11.15 2.60 -10.49
C GLN A 93 -12.48 3.23 -10.91
N ARG A 94 -13.32 2.50 -11.64
CA ARG A 94 -14.61 2.98 -12.19
C ARG A 94 -15.81 2.22 -11.65
N SER A 95 -15.64 1.20 -10.81
CA SER A 95 -16.76 0.45 -10.22
C SER A 95 -17.79 1.35 -9.51
N PRO A 96 -19.09 1.17 -9.66
CA PRO A 96 -20.03 1.98 -8.88
C PRO A 96 -20.10 1.59 -7.41
N TYR A 97 -19.44 0.50 -6.98
CA TYR A 97 -19.66 -0.09 -5.65
C TYR A 97 -18.40 -0.41 -4.85
N LEU A 98 -17.24 -0.54 -5.49
CA LEU A 98 -15.97 -0.88 -4.83
C LEU A 98 -14.84 0.00 -5.36
N ARG A 99 -14.11 0.67 -4.47
CA ARG A 99 -12.79 1.24 -4.76
C ARG A 99 -11.76 0.65 -3.84
N ARG A 100 -10.67 0.11 -4.39
CA ARG A 100 -9.46 -0.22 -3.65
C ARG A 100 -8.46 0.91 -3.77
N LEU A 101 -7.96 1.34 -2.63
CA LEU A 101 -7.04 2.46 -2.49
C LEU A 101 -5.78 1.98 -1.78
N PHE A 102 -4.63 2.34 -2.34
CA PHE A 102 -3.33 2.10 -1.74
C PHE A 102 -2.74 3.41 -1.25
N VAL A 103 -2.44 3.47 0.04
CA VAL A 103 -2.00 4.70 0.70
C VAL A 103 -0.71 4.48 1.47
N ARG A 104 0.24 5.40 1.27
CA ARG A 104 1.45 5.52 2.10
C ARG A 104 1.41 6.87 2.79
N PHE A 105 1.93 6.91 4.01
CA PHE A 105 1.98 8.10 4.85
C PHE A 105 3.43 8.54 5.05
N ASP A 106 3.67 9.84 5.10
CA ASP A 106 4.98 10.39 5.43
C ASP A 106 5.30 10.16 6.91
N GLY A 107 6.58 9.90 7.21
CA GLY A 107 7.07 9.73 8.57
C GLY A 107 6.65 8.42 9.26
N LEU A 108 5.95 7.53 8.56
CA LEU A 108 5.64 6.19 9.05
C LEU A 108 6.66 5.15 8.55
N PRO A 109 6.75 3.98 9.20
CA PRO A 109 7.62 2.90 8.73
C PRO A 109 7.35 2.53 7.27
N LEU A 110 8.41 2.30 6.50
CA LEU A 110 8.35 2.09 5.05
C LEU A 110 7.44 0.92 4.67
N LEU A 111 7.42 -0.14 5.47
CA LEU A 111 6.59 -1.32 5.22
C LEU A 111 5.13 -1.15 5.60
N TRP A 112 4.74 -0.04 6.25
CA TRP A 112 3.35 0.25 6.54
C TRP A 112 2.70 0.90 5.32
N ARG A 113 1.86 0.12 4.64
CA ARG A 113 0.92 0.60 3.63
C ARG A 113 -0.49 0.34 4.13
N LEU A 114 -1.40 1.26 3.84
CA LEU A 114 -2.82 1.05 3.99
C LEU A 114 -3.40 0.55 2.66
N ASP A 115 -4.05 -0.60 2.72
CA ASP A 115 -4.89 -1.16 1.66
C ASP A 115 -6.34 -0.97 2.12
N LEU A 116 -7.02 0.01 1.52
CA LEU A 116 -8.37 0.40 1.89
C LEU A 116 -9.35 0.00 0.81
N GLU A 117 -10.35 -0.80 1.16
CA GLU A 117 -11.50 -1.09 0.30
C GLU A 117 -12.69 -0.20 0.73
N VAL A 118 -13.17 0.66 -0.16
CA VAL A 118 -14.38 1.46 0.03
C VAL A 118 -15.53 0.78 -0.68
N TRP A 119 -16.58 0.44 0.05
CA TRP A 119 -17.71 -0.35 -0.42
C TRP A 119 -19.02 0.43 -0.31
N ALA A 120 -19.87 0.36 -1.32
CA ALA A 120 -21.29 0.69 -1.16
C ALA A 120 -21.95 -0.34 -0.23
N ALA A 121 -22.82 0.13 0.68
CA ALA A 121 -23.42 -0.67 1.74
C ALA A 121 -24.22 -1.86 1.20
N SER A 122 -24.91 -1.71 0.05
CA SER A 122 -25.71 -2.78 -0.57
C SER A 122 -24.94 -4.03 -0.98
N VAL A 123 -23.63 -3.91 -1.19
CA VAL A 123 -22.74 -5.00 -1.60
C VAL A 123 -21.51 -5.13 -0.71
N ALA A 124 -21.55 -4.53 0.48
CA ALA A 124 -20.38 -4.41 1.34
C ALA A 124 -19.75 -5.77 1.64
N PHE A 125 -18.47 -5.90 1.30
CA PHE A 125 -17.64 -7.08 1.53
C PHE A 125 -18.10 -8.34 0.78
N ASP A 126 -18.94 -8.20 -0.24
CA ASP A 126 -19.26 -9.29 -1.17
C ASP A 126 -18.12 -9.45 -2.18
N THR A 127 -17.32 -10.51 -1.99
CA THR A 127 -16.17 -10.82 -2.83
C THR A 127 -16.54 -11.25 -4.26
N SER A 128 -17.83 -11.45 -4.56
CA SER A 128 -18.28 -11.80 -5.91
C SER A 128 -18.41 -10.60 -6.85
N VAL A 129 -18.32 -9.36 -6.34
CA VAL A 129 -18.59 -8.11 -7.08
C VAL A 129 -17.34 -7.57 -7.81
N ASP A 130 -16.26 -8.35 -7.88
CA ASP A 130 -14.90 -7.85 -8.17
C ASP A 130 -14.34 -8.19 -9.58
N ASP A 131 -15.16 -8.71 -10.50
CA ASP A 131 -14.70 -9.03 -11.87
C ASP A 131 -15.56 -8.38 -12.97
N ASP A 132 -15.67 -7.05 -12.91
CA ASP A 132 -16.29 -6.25 -13.99
C ASP A 132 -15.20 -5.52 -14.81
N PRO A 133 -14.97 -5.90 -16.08
CA PRO A 133 -14.04 -5.19 -16.96
C PRO A 133 -14.38 -3.70 -17.16
N SER A 134 -15.65 -3.30 -17.00
CA SER A 134 -16.08 -1.91 -17.11
C SER A 134 -15.62 -1.05 -15.93
N ALA A 135 -15.33 -1.68 -14.79
CA ALA A 135 -14.81 -1.04 -13.60
C ALA A 135 -13.33 -0.65 -13.72
N ARG A 136 -12.64 -1.08 -14.77
CA ARG A 136 -11.20 -0.83 -14.94
C ARG A 136 -10.91 0.62 -15.35
N GLY A 137 -9.81 1.16 -14.85
CA GLY A 137 -9.30 2.48 -15.23
C GLY A 137 -7.82 2.49 -15.58
N ASP A 138 -7.34 3.66 -16.00
CA ASP A 138 -6.02 3.90 -16.58
C ASP A 138 -5.15 4.89 -15.77
N GLU A 139 -5.63 5.38 -14.63
CA GLU A 139 -4.93 6.36 -13.79
C GLU A 139 -3.80 5.74 -12.93
N TRP A 140 -3.38 4.52 -13.26
CA TRP A 140 -2.39 3.77 -12.50
C TRP A 140 -0.96 4.14 -12.86
N CYS A 141 -0.11 4.40 -11.86
CA CYS A 141 1.33 4.58 -12.08
C CYS A 141 2.04 3.22 -12.03
N PRO A 142 2.44 2.62 -13.17
CA PRO A 142 3.10 1.32 -13.16
C PRO A 142 4.49 1.37 -12.50
N TYR A 143 5.16 2.52 -12.53
CA TYR A 143 6.47 2.71 -11.91
C TYR A 143 6.41 2.69 -10.38
N GLU A 144 5.40 3.32 -9.77
CA GLU A 144 5.22 3.19 -8.33
C GLU A 144 4.77 1.77 -7.95
N SER A 145 3.96 1.11 -8.79
CA SER A 145 3.64 -0.31 -8.61
C SER A 145 4.89 -1.20 -8.66
N ALA A 146 5.87 -0.89 -9.51
CA ALA A 146 7.14 -1.60 -9.57
C ALA A 146 7.93 -1.45 -8.26
N LEU A 147 8.01 -0.24 -7.72
CA LEU A 147 8.62 0.02 -6.41
C LEU A 147 7.89 -0.73 -5.28
N MET A 148 6.57 -0.79 -5.31
CA MET A 148 5.80 -1.58 -4.35
C MET A 148 6.09 -3.09 -4.46
N ASN A 149 6.31 -3.61 -5.66
CA ASN A 149 6.73 -5.01 -5.84
C ASN A 149 8.14 -5.24 -5.29
N ALA A 150 9.06 -4.30 -5.48
CA ALA A 150 10.41 -4.36 -4.90
C ALA A 150 10.35 -4.38 -3.36
N LEU A 151 9.54 -3.49 -2.78
CA LEU A 151 9.31 -3.46 -1.33
C LEU A 151 8.64 -4.75 -0.83
N GLY A 152 7.67 -5.27 -1.57
CA GLY A 152 7.06 -6.56 -1.31
C GLY A 152 8.06 -7.71 -1.33
N ALA A 153 9.01 -7.70 -2.27
CA ALA A 153 10.08 -8.70 -2.34
C ALA A 153 10.99 -8.67 -1.10
N ILE A 154 11.35 -7.47 -0.61
CA ILE A 154 12.06 -7.32 0.67
C ILE A 154 11.28 -8.03 1.79
N LYS A 155 9.97 -7.77 1.92
CA LYS A 155 9.11 -8.44 2.93
C LYS A 155 9.16 -9.96 2.82
N GLN A 156 9.13 -10.49 1.60
CA GLN A 156 9.10 -11.94 1.40
C GLN A 156 10.47 -12.59 1.70
N VAL A 157 11.59 -11.94 1.37
CA VAL A 157 12.92 -12.44 1.78
C VAL A 157 13.03 -12.47 3.30
N LEU A 158 12.58 -11.41 3.98
CA LEU A 158 12.59 -11.33 5.45
C LEU A 158 11.67 -12.36 6.12
N ARG A 159 10.72 -12.93 5.38
CA ARG A 159 9.87 -14.06 5.80
C ARG A 159 10.42 -15.43 5.38
N GLY A 160 11.60 -15.49 4.77
CA GLY A 160 12.21 -16.73 4.26
C GLY A 160 11.53 -17.29 3.00
N ARG A 161 10.78 -16.46 2.25
CA ARG A 161 9.99 -16.86 1.07
C ARG A 161 10.63 -16.35 -0.22
N SER A 162 11.84 -16.84 -0.51
CA SER A 162 12.65 -16.35 -1.63
C SER A 162 11.99 -16.49 -2.99
N GLU A 163 11.30 -17.59 -3.28
CA GLU A 163 10.60 -17.80 -4.56
C GLU A 163 9.51 -16.74 -4.78
N VAL A 164 8.71 -16.45 -3.76
CA VAL A 164 7.66 -15.40 -3.81
C VAL A 164 8.29 -14.01 -4.01
N ALA A 165 9.48 -13.77 -3.43
CA ALA A 165 10.23 -12.54 -3.67
C ALA A 165 10.68 -12.41 -5.14
N GLN A 166 11.14 -13.52 -5.74
CA GLN A 166 11.54 -13.54 -7.15
C GLN A 166 10.37 -13.23 -8.08
N ASP A 167 9.21 -13.85 -7.85
CA ASP A 167 8.01 -13.61 -8.64
C ASP A 167 7.54 -12.15 -8.52
N GLY A 168 7.61 -11.59 -7.30
CA GLY A 168 7.34 -10.19 -7.05
C GLY A 168 8.25 -9.27 -7.86
N LEU A 169 9.56 -9.51 -7.82
CA LEU A 169 10.51 -8.72 -8.62
C LEU A 169 10.27 -8.85 -10.11
N THR A 170 10.03 -10.06 -10.62
CA THR A 170 9.72 -10.27 -12.04
C THR A 170 8.52 -9.43 -12.47
N ARG A 171 7.44 -9.42 -11.67
CA ARG A 171 6.29 -8.53 -11.93
C ARG A 171 6.70 -7.05 -11.86
N GLY A 172 7.54 -6.65 -10.91
CA GLY A 172 8.05 -5.29 -10.79
C GLY A 172 8.76 -4.80 -12.05
N PHE A 173 9.69 -5.61 -12.59
CA PHE A 173 10.39 -5.32 -13.85
C PHE A 173 9.42 -5.27 -15.05
N GLN A 174 8.46 -6.20 -15.13
CA GLN A 174 7.43 -6.18 -16.17
C GLN A 174 6.58 -4.90 -16.16
N ARG A 175 6.27 -4.33 -14.97
CA ARG A 175 5.51 -3.07 -14.88
C ARG A 175 6.22 -1.90 -15.56
N VAL A 176 7.54 -1.90 -15.58
CA VAL A 176 8.35 -0.83 -16.21
C VAL A 176 8.83 -1.20 -17.61
N GLY A 177 8.39 -2.34 -18.16
CA GLY A 177 8.79 -2.81 -19.48
C GLY A 177 10.26 -3.21 -19.56
N ALA A 178 10.83 -3.68 -18.45
CA ALA A 178 12.21 -4.15 -18.39
C ALA A 178 12.26 -5.66 -18.07
N ASP A 179 13.36 -6.30 -18.47
CA ASP A 179 13.63 -7.69 -18.13
C ASP A 179 14.56 -7.78 -16.92
N PRO A 180 14.25 -8.62 -15.92
CA PRO A 180 15.12 -8.78 -14.76
C PRO A 180 16.40 -9.52 -15.12
N ARG A 181 17.54 -9.04 -14.61
CA ARG A 181 18.79 -9.82 -14.62
C ARG A 181 18.76 -10.91 -13.55
N LEU A 182 18.57 -12.16 -13.97
CA LEU A 182 18.35 -13.31 -13.07
C LEU A 182 19.63 -13.82 -12.40
N ASP A 183 20.80 -13.43 -12.91
CA ASP A 183 22.11 -13.73 -12.34
C ASP A 183 22.45 -12.87 -11.11
N LEU A 184 21.72 -11.78 -10.89
CA LEU A 184 21.87 -10.90 -9.73
C LEU A 184 21.21 -11.45 -8.47
N SER A 185 21.76 -11.07 -7.31
CA SER A 185 21.13 -11.32 -6.02
C SER A 185 19.78 -10.57 -5.92
N THR A 186 18.90 -11.03 -5.02
CA THR A 186 17.62 -10.33 -4.77
C THR A 186 17.84 -8.88 -4.35
N ARG A 187 18.85 -8.62 -3.52
CA ARG A 187 19.23 -7.24 -3.13
C ARG A 187 19.52 -6.41 -4.37
N ASP A 188 20.42 -6.88 -5.22
CA ASP A 188 20.91 -6.08 -6.35
C ASP A 188 19.81 -5.87 -7.40
N ARG A 189 18.87 -6.82 -7.54
CA ARG A 189 17.67 -6.65 -8.38
C ARG A 189 16.69 -5.62 -7.82
N VAL A 190 16.52 -5.55 -6.50
CA VAL A 190 15.71 -4.49 -5.86
C VAL A 190 16.33 -3.13 -6.15
N ILE A 191 17.64 -2.99 -5.96
CA ILE A 191 18.39 -1.75 -6.21
C ILE A 191 18.28 -1.35 -7.68
N GLU A 192 18.52 -2.29 -8.59
CA GLU A 192 18.41 -2.05 -10.04
C GLU A 192 17.01 -1.54 -10.44
N LEU A 193 15.95 -2.18 -9.94
CA LEU A 193 14.59 -1.75 -10.24
C LEU A 193 14.31 -0.36 -9.67
N ALA A 194 14.77 -0.06 -8.45
CA ALA A 194 14.63 1.23 -7.82
C ALA A 194 15.37 2.34 -8.60
N ASP A 195 16.60 2.09 -9.03
CA ASP A 195 17.40 3.03 -9.81
C ASP A 195 16.77 3.30 -11.19
N LEU A 196 16.29 2.26 -11.86
CA LEU A 196 15.57 2.38 -13.13
C LEU A 196 14.35 3.29 -12.97
N VAL A 197 13.52 3.04 -11.94
CA VAL A 197 12.35 3.87 -11.66
C VAL A 197 12.76 5.32 -11.34
N ALA A 198 13.77 5.54 -10.50
CA ALA A 198 14.21 6.88 -10.11
C ALA A 198 14.78 7.69 -11.30
N ALA A 199 15.42 7.02 -12.26
CA ALA A 199 15.90 7.64 -13.49
C ALA A 199 14.75 8.10 -14.39
N VAL A 200 13.71 7.27 -14.53
CA VAL A 200 12.58 7.51 -15.45
C VAL A 200 11.47 8.37 -14.82
N ARG A 201 11.35 8.35 -13.49
CA ARG A 201 10.33 9.07 -12.71
C ARG A 201 10.97 9.82 -11.53
N PRO A 202 11.49 11.04 -11.77
CA PRO A 202 12.19 11.79 -10.72
C PRO A 202 11.36 12.07 -9.45
N HIS A 203 10.03 12.18 -9.57
CA HIS A 203 9.14 12.37 -8.40
C HIS A 203 9.08 11.14 -7.47
N LEU A 204 9.49 9.95 -7.95
CA LEU A 204 9.58 8.74 -7.13
C LEU A 204 10.98 8.51 -6.53
N ARG A 205 11.93 9.42 -6.75
CA ARG A 205 13.33 9.25 -6.35
C ARG A 205 13.49 9.03 -4.85
N THR A 206 12.76 9.76 -4.02
CA THR A 206 12.81 9.58 -2.55
C THR A 206 12.37 8.17 -2.18
N PHE A 207 11.23 7.71 -2.69
CA PHE A 207 10.71 6.37 -2.40
C PHE A 207 11.65 5.26 -2.91
N ALA A 208 12.22 5.43 -4.10
CA ALA A 208 13.24 4.51 -4.62
C ALA A 208 14.49 4.47 -3.73
N THR A 209 14.93 5.64 -3.23
CA THR A 209 16.09 5.73 -2.32
C THR A 209 15.82 5.03 -0.99
N ASP A 210 14.61 5.18 -0.44
CA ASP A 210 14.21 4.48 0.78
C ASP A 210 14.21 2.96 0.59
N ILE A 211 13.72 2.47 -0.56
CA ILE A 211 13.74 1.04 -0.91
C ILE A 211 15.18 0.52 -1.07
N THR A 212 16.05 1.26 -1.77
CA THR A 212 17.47 0.91 -1.92
C THR A 212 18.15 0.84 -0.55
N THR A 213 17.90 1.81 0.32
CA THR A 213 18.44 1.85 1.68
C THR A 213 17.98 0.62 2.49
N ALA A 214 16.68 0.30 2.45
CA ALA A 214 16.13 -0.89 3.07
C ALA A 214 16.77 -2.18 2.53
N ALA A 215 16.93 -2.31 1.21
CA ALA A 215 17.54 -3.49 0.61
C ALA A 215 18.98 -3.69 1.07
N VAL A 216 19.78 -2.62 1.13
CA VAL A 216 21.18 -2.68 1.59
C VAL A 216 21.28 -3.07 3.06
N GLN A 217 20.38 -2.58 3.91
CA GLN A 217 20.40 -2.85 5.35
C GLN A 217 19.96 -4.27 5.69
N GLU A 218 18.98 -4.80 4.95
CA GLU A 218 18.21 -5.97 5.37
C GLU A 218 18.50 -7.22 4.56
N LEU A 219 18.92 -7.07 3.30
CA LEU A 219 19.21 -8.17 2.39
C LEU A 219 20.74 -8.35 2.30
N ARG A 220 21.28 -9.33 3.02
CA ARG A 220 22.72 -9.63 3.00
C ARG A 220 23.11 -10.46 1.79
#